data_AF-A0A6P3YSM8-F1
#
_entry.id   AF-A0A6P3YSM8-F1
#
_cell.length_a   1.000
_cell.length_b   1.000
_cell.length_c   1.000
_cell.angle_alpha   90.00
_cell.angle_beta   90.00
_cell.angle_gamma   90.00
#
_symmetry.space_group_name_H-M   'P 1'
#
loop_
_entity.id
_entity.type
_entity.pdbx_description
1 polymer ?
#
loop_
_entity_poly.entity_id
_entity_poly.type
_entity_poly.pdbx_seq_one_letter_code
_entity_poly.pdbx_strand_id
1 'polypeptide(L)'
;MELFDPETEFLVSKRETGNEWELFKENVRPLKRGRKIELLNSALKSHSHNLLGKSSLLHHRRQLIEAIDDYKGDDPLHPWIQCIKWVQEAFPPGGDSSGLVVIYEQCVRTFWHSDRYRDDLRYLKVWLEYAENCVDAQVIYSFLDANGIGKTHSQYYISYALHLESNNKLKLGNEILNLGISR
;
A
#
# COMPACT_ATOMS: atom_id res chain seq x y z
N MET A 1 -3.14 46.03 -26.60
CA MET A 1 -3.52 45.08 -25.54
C MET A 1 -3.54 43.74 -26.23
N GLU A 2 -2.43 43.01 -26.19
CA GLU A 2 -2.32 41.72 -26.87
C GLU A 2 -3.29 40.74 -26.19
N LEU A 3 -4.24 40.22 -26.97
CA LEU A 3 -5.05 39.08 -26.54
C LEU A 3 -4.09 37.90 -26.43
N PHE A 4 -3.84 37.44 -25.21
CA PHE A 4 -3.19 36.17 -24.99
C PHE A 4 -3.95 35.08 -25.77
N ASP A 5 -3.23 34.18 -26.41
CA ASP A 5 -3.85 33.00 -26.99
C ASP A 5 -4.48 32.16 -25.86
N PRO A 6 -5.48 31.31 -26.16
CA PRO A 6 -6.19 30.55 -25.14
C PRO A 6 -5.30 29.65 -24.27
N GLU A 7 -4.16 29.20 -24.78
CA GLU A 7 -3.19 28.39 -24.05
C GLU A 7 -2.41 29.24 -23.05
N THR A 8 -1.92 30.40 -23.47
CA THR A 8 -1.25 31.35 -22.57
C THR A 8 -2.21 31.90 -21.51
N GLU A 9 -3.47 32.19 -21.87
CA GLU A 9 -4.50 32.62 -20.92
C GLU A 9 -4.81 31.53 -19.89
N PHE A 10 -4.86 30.26 -20.31
CA PHE A 10 -5.03 29.11 -19.42
C PHE A 10 -3.86 28.94 -18.45
N LEU A 11 -2.61 28.99 -18.95
CA LEU A 11 -1.40 28.86 -18.14
C LEU A 11 -1.25 30.01 -17.13
N VAL A 12 -1.67 31.23 -17.50
CA VAL A 12 -1.64 32.42 -16.62
C VAL A 12 -2.81 32.43 -15.63
N SER A 13 -3.94 31.79 -15.96
CA SER A 13 -5.17 31.83 -15.14
C SER A 13 -5.04 31.20 -13.75
N LYS A 14 -3.99 30.40 -13.49
CA LYS A 14 -3.81 29.60 -12.27
C LYS A 14 -5.07 28.81 -11.87
N ARG A 15 -5.95 28.46 -12.82
CA ARG A 15 -7.14 27.66 -12.55
C ARG A 15 -6.70 26.28 -12.03
N GLU A 16 -7.12 25.94 -10.82
CA GLU A 16 -7.02 24.58 -10.30
C GLU A 16 -7.95 23.69 -11.12
N THR A 17 -7.42 23.09 -12.18
CA THR A 17 -8.21 22.22 -13.07
C THR A 17 -8.46 20.83 -12.48
N GLY A 18 -7.91 20.53 -11.29
CA GLY A 18 -7.93 19.20 -10.70
C GLY A 18 -7.05 18.18 -11.43
N ASN A 19 -6.37 18.59 -12.50
CA ASN A 19 -5.57 17.74 -13.39
C ASN A 19 -4.06 17.75 -13.05
N GLU A 20 -3.67 18.25 -11.88
CA GLU A 20 -2.26 18.30 -11.48
C GLU A 20 -1.60 16.92 -11.49
N TRP A 21 -2.37 15.87 -11.23
CA TRP A 21 -1.93 14.48 -11.34
C TRP A 21 -1.42 14.10 -12.74
N GLU A 22 -1.90 14.73 -13.82
CA GLU A 22 -1.41 14.47 -15.19
C GLU A 22 0.07 14.83 -15.35
N LEU A 23 0.54 15.88 -14.64
CA LEU A 23 1.93 16.32 -14.68
C LEU A 23 2.89 15.35 -13.98
N PHE A 24 2.38 14.53 -13.06
CA PHE A 24 3.19 13.65 -12.21
C PHE A 24 2.79 12.18 -12.30
N LYS A 25 1.91 11.77 -13.22
CA LYS A 25 1.38 10.40 -13.30
C LYS A 25 2.45 9.33 -13.42
N GLU A 26 3.57 9.63 -14.08
CA GLU A 26 4.73 8.72 -14.21
C GLU A 26 5.41 8.44 -12.85
N ASN A 27 5.21 9.30 -11.87
CA ASN A 27 5.73 9.16 -10.50
C ASN A 27 4.68 8.60 -9.52
N VAL A 28 3.56 8.06 -10.00
CA VAL A 28 2.50 7.54 -9.14
C VAL A 28 2.44 6.02 -9.26
N ARG A 29 2.78 5.31 -8.18
CA ARG A 29 2.66 3.85 -8.12
C ARG A 29 1.18 3.44 -8.24
N PRO A 30 0.82 2.55 -9.17
CA PRO A 30 -0.51 1.96 -9.24
C PRO A 30 -0.86 1.18 -7.97
N LEU A 31 -2.08 1.34 -7.45
CA LEU A 31 -2.61 0.56 -6.33
C LEU A 31 -3.84 -0.21 -6.80
N LYS A 32 -3.96 -1.50 -6.43
CA LYS A 32 -5.11 -2.35 -6.80
C LYS A 32 -6.46 -1.78 -6.36
N ARG A 33 -6.48 -1.05 -5.23
CA ARG A 33 -7.67 -0.37 -4.70
C ARG A 33 -7.94 1.01 -5.32
N GLY A 34 -7.06 1.50 -6.19
CA GLY A 34 -7.03 2.89 -6.64
C GLY A 34 -6.48 3.86 -5.60
N ARG A 35 -6.58 5.16 -5.89
CA ARG A 35 -6.16 6.28 -5.04
C ARG A 35 -7.28 7.32 -4.97
N LYS A 36 -7.30 8.10 -3.89
CA LYS A 36 -8.20 9.25 -3.80
C LYS A 36 -7.55 10.45 -4.48
N ILE A 37 -8.22 11.02 -5.48
CA ILE A 37 -7.64 12.09 -6.32
C ILE A 37 -7.27 13.34 -5.51
N GLU A 38 -8.07 13.70 -4.51
CA GLU A 38 -7.81 14.84 -3.62
C GLU A 38 -6.51 14.66 -2.80
N LEU A 39 -6.30 13.45 -2.26
CA LEU A 39 -5.10 13.11 -1.51
C LEU A 39 -3.88 13.04 -2.44
N LEU A 40 -4.06 12.50 -3.63
CA LEU A 40 -3.01 12.43 -4.64
C LEU A 40 -2.53 13.82 -5.04
N ASN A 41 -3.44 14.73 -5.39
CA ASN A 41 -3.09 16.11 -5.73
C ASN A 41 -2.37 16.81 -4.55
N SER A 42 -2.88 16.63 -3.32
CA SER A 42 -2.25 17.19 -2.11
C SER A 42 -0.82 16.66 -1.89
N ALA A 43 -0.60 15.36 -2.08
CA ALA A 43 0.70 14.73 -1.94
C ALA A 43 1.67 15.18 -3.05
N LEU A 44 1.19 15.29 -4.29
CA LEU A 44 1.99 15.75 -5.43
C LEU A 44 2.42 17.22 -5.28
N LYS A 45 1.52 18.11 -4.84
CA LYS A 45 1.85 19.50 -4.46
C LYS A 45 2.94 19.56 -3.39
N SER A 46 2.88 18.66 -2.41
CA SER A 46 3.84 18.61 -1.31
C SER A 46 5.23 18.11 -1.75
N HIS A 47 5.29 17.27 -2.79
CA HIS A 47 6.53 16.71 -3.33
C HIS A 47 7.24 17.59 -4.36
N SER A 48 6.50 18.40 -5.13
CA SER A 48 7.04 19.12 -6.29
C SER A 48 7.92 20.32 -5.95
N HIS A 49 7.74 20.98 -4.80
CA HIS A 49 8.41 22.28 -4.56
C HIS A 49 8.94 22.57 -3.15
N ASN A 50 8.77 21.72 -2.12
CA ASN A 50 9.14 22.12 -0.75
C ASN A 50 9.83 21.03 0.11
N LEU A 51 11.09 21.27 0.50
CA LEU A 51 11.79 20.52 1.56
C LEU A 51 11.02 20.50 2.90
N LEU A 52 10.27 21.57 3.17
CA LEU A 52 9.40 21.70 4.33
C LEU A 52 8.22 20.71 4.28
N GLY A 53 7.64 20.48 3.10
CA GLY A 53 6.55 19.52 2.91
C GLY A 53 7.01 18.09 3.22
N LYS A 54 8.16 17.69 2.67
CA LYS A 54 8.77 16.39 2.98
C LYS A 54 9.07 16.23 4.48
N SER A 55 9.56 17.27 5.15
CA SER A 55 9.84 17.25 6.59
C SER A 55 8.57 17.07 7.43
N SER A 56 7.47 17.73 7.05
CA SER A 56 6.17 17.59 7.69
C SER A 56 5.61 16.16 7.54
N LEU A 57 5.69 15.58 6.34
CA LEU A 57 5.27 14.19 6.10
C LEU A 57 6.07 13.22 6.99
N LEU A 58 7.39 13.37 7.06
CA LEU A 58 8.22 12.52 7.93
C LEU A 58 7.90 12.70 9.42
N HIS A 59 7.55 13.91 9.85
CA HIS A 59 7.11 14.17 11.22
C HIS A 59 5.78 13.47 11.52
N HIS A 60 4.78 13.60 10.64
CA HIS A 60 3.50 12.94 10.80
C HIS A 60 3.62 11.41 10.80
N ARG A 61 4.50 10.86 9.94
CA ARG A 61 4.83 9.42 9.97
C ARG A 61 5.35 8.97 11.33
N ARG A 62 6.22 9.76 11.97
CA ARG A 62 6.73 9.45 13.33
C ARG A 62 5.60 9.44 14.35
N GLN A 63 4.72 10.44 14.32
CA GLN A 63 3.56 10.51 15.22
C GLN A 63 2.64 9.29 15.06
N LEU A 64 2.42 8.82 13.83
CA LEU A 64 1.61 7.61 13.59
C LEU A 64 2.28 6.35 14.16
N ILE A 65 3.61 6.27 14.12
CA ILE A 65 4.36 5.15 14.72
C ILE A 65 4.28 5.23 16.25
N GLU A 66 4.50 6.39 16.85
CA GLU A 66 4.35 6.61 18.29
C GLU A 66 2.93 6.26 18.75
N ALA A 67 1.91 6.66 17.98
CA ALA A 67 0.51 6.34 18.27
C ALA A 67 0.19 4.83 18.17
N ILE A 68 0.94 4.06 17.38
CA ILE A 68 0.84 2.59 17.37
C ILE A 68 1.37 2.03 18.68
N ASP A 69 2.53 2.49 19.14
CA ASP A 69 3.18 2.01 20.36
C ASP A 69 2.37 2.36 21.62
N ASP A 70 1.76 3.54 21.65
CA ASP A 70 0.94 4.02 22.77
C ASP A 70 -0.51 3.51 22.72
N TYR A 71 -0.90 2.75 21.70
CA TYR A 71 -2.28 2.30 21.51
C TYR A 71 -2.71 1.29 22.58
N LYS A 72 -3.78 1.63 23.31
CA LYS A 72 -4.37 0.78 24.38
C LYS A 72 -5.81 0.33 24.08
N GLY A 73 -6.26 0.51 22.84
CA GLY A 73 -7.60 0.12 22.43
C GLY A 73 -7.72 -1.38 22.15
N ASP A 74 -8.94 -1.81 21.88
CA ASP A 74 -9.24 -3.24 21.72
C ASP A 74 -8.69 -3.82 20.43
N ASP A 75 -8.43 -3.06 19.37
CA ASP A 75 -7.94 -3.59 18.08
C ASP A 75 -6.55 -3.04 17.70
N PRO A 76 -5.46 -3.62 18.26
CA PRO A 76 -4.08 -3.21 17.98
C PRO A 76 -3.69 -3.22 16.50
N LEU A 77 -4.34 -4.00 15.64
CA LEU A 77 -4.08 -4.03 14.20
C LEU A 77 -4.57 -2.74 13.49
N HIS A 78 -5.61 -2.09 14.01
CA HIS A 78 -6.21 -0.92 13.39
C HIS A 78 -5.23 0.25 13.14
N PRO A 79 -4.44 0.72 14.13
CA PRO A 79 -3.51 1.82 13.91
C PRO A 79 -2.42 1.49 12.88
N TRP A 80 -1.98 0.22 12.76
CA TRP A 80 -1.07 -0.21 11.69
C TRP A 80 -1.69 -0.02 10.31
N ILE A 81 -2.94 -0.45 10.12
CA ILE A 81 -3.65 -0.31 8.83
C ILE A 81 -3.80 1.17 8.47
N GLN A 82 -4.13 2.04 9.43
CA GLN A 82 -4.22 3.48 9.20
C GLN A 82 -2.87 4.06 8.78
N CYS A 83 -1.79 3.67 9.46
CA CYS A 83 -0.43 4.10 9.13
C CYS A 83 -0.02 3.66 7.72
N ILE A 84 -0.20 2.38 7.38
CA ILE A 84 0.07 1.82 6.04
C ILE A 84 -0.71 2.60 4.97
N LYS A 85 -2.01 2.79 5.18
CA LYS A 85 -2.88 3.51 4.26
C LYS A 85 -2.39 4.94 4.07
N TRP A 86 -2.08 5.64 5.15
CA TRP A 86 -1.57 7.00 5.10
C TRP A 86 -0.26 7.08 4.33
N VAL A 87 0.70 6.18 4.59
CA VAL A 87 1.98 6.15 3.85
C VAL A 87 1.77 5.92 2.36
N GLN A 88 0.87 5.02 1.96
CA GLN A 88 0.56 4.77 0.55
C GLN A 88 0.00 6.02 -0.16
N GLU A 89 -0.82 6.83 0.51
CA GLU A 89 -1.37 8.07 -0.05
C GLU A 89 -0.35 9.22 -0.02
N ALA A 90 0.39 9.37 1.08
CA ALA A 90 1.35 10.45 1.31
C ALA A 90 2.62 10.35 0.45
N PHE A 91 2.98 9.13 0.01
CA PHE A 91 4.14 8.86 -0.84
C PHE A 91 3.68 8.19 -2.15
N PRO A 92 3.13 8.96 -3.12
CA PRO A 92 2.65 8.40 -4.38
C PRO A 92 3.66 7.56 -5.18
N PRO A 93 4.95 7.95 -5.26
CA PRO A 93 5.96 7.11 -5.92
C PRO A 93 6.22 5.78 -5.20
N GLY A 94 5.96 5.73 -3.89
CA GLY A 94 6.35 4.60 -3.05
C GLY A 94 7.87 4.44 -2.97
N GLY A 95 8.33 3.18 -3.05
CA GLY A 95 9.74 2.81 -2.96
C GLY A 95 10.35 2.98 -1.57
N ASP A 96 11.66 2.79 -1.48
CA ASP A 96 12.40 2.74 -0.20
C ASP A 96 12.25 4.02 0.62
N SER A 97 12.13 5.16 -0.06
CA SER A 97 11.99 6.47 0.58
C SER A 97 10.72 6.63 1.43
N SER A 98 9.70 5.81 1.19
CA SER A 98 8.46 5.78 1.98
C SER A 98 8.62 5.01 3.30
N GLY A 99 9.60 4.11 3.39
CA GLY A 99 9.75 3.17 4.50
C GLY A 99 8.56 2.22 4.68
N LEU A 100 7.72 2.05 3.66
CA LEU A 100 6.48 1.27 3.73
C LEU A 100 6.75 -0.22 3.97
N VAL A 101 7.77 -0.79 3.34
CA VAL A 101 8.15 -2.21 3.51
C VAL A 101 8.51 -2.54 4.96
N VAL A 102 9.20 -1.62 5.64
CA VAL A 102 9.54 -1.77 7.06
C VAL A 102 8.28 -1.79 7.93
N ILE A 103 7.29 -0.94 7.62
CA ILE A 103 6.02 -0.91 8.35
C ILE A 103 5.23 -2.21 8.13
N TYR A 104 5.22 -2.73 6.90
CA TYR A 104 4.63 -4.04 6.63
C TYR A 104 5.30 -5.14 7.46
N GLU A 105 6.63 -5.24 7.41
CA GLU A 105 7.40 -6.25 8.15
C GLU A 105 7.12 -6.18 9.65
N GLN A 106 7.16 -4.97 10.22
CA GLN A 106 6.88 -4.77 11.65
C GLN A 106 5.44 -5.17 11.99
N CYS A 107 4.44 -4.77 11.20
CA CYS A 107 3.05 -5.15 11.42
C CYS A 107 2.87 -6.66 11.41
N VAL A 108 3.39 -7.35 10.39
CA VAL A 108 3.24 -8.80 10.28
C VAL A 108 3.98 -9.54 11.39
N ARG A 109 5.18 -9.07 11.77
CA ARG A 109 5.96 -9.64 12.88
C ARG A 109 5.31 -9.43 14.26
N THR A 110 4.54 -8.36 14.44
CA THR A 110 3.84 -8.11 15.70
C THR A 110 2.71 -9.12 15.93
N PHE A 111 2.01 -9.54 14.88
CA PHE A 111 0.76 -10.30 15.03
C PHE A 111 0.80 -11.76 14.54
N TRP A 112 1.91 -12.28 14.01
CA TRP A 112 1.93 -13.61 13.37
C TRP A 112 1.54 -14.76 14.32
N HIS A 113 1.79 -14.60 15.62
CA HIS A 113 1.46 -15.57 16.67
C HIS A 113 0.09 -15.32 17.32
N SER A 114 -0.62 -14.27 16.89
CA SER A 114 -1.92 -13.89 17.45
C SER A 114 -3.04 -14.64 16.75
N ASP A 115 -3.65 -15.61 17.45
CA ASP A 115 -4.80 -16.37 16.95
C ASP A 115 -5.96 -15.47 16.54
N ARG A 116 -6.11 -14.31 17.19
CA ARG A 116 -7.14 -13.33 16.90
C ARG A 116 -7.11 -12.84 15.46
N TYR A 117 -5.93 -12.66 14.88
CA TYR A 117 -5.75 -12.07 13.55
C TYR A 117 -5.45 -13.10 12.47
N ARG A 118 -5.25 -14.36 12.84
CA ARG A 118 -4.93 -15.46 11.91
C ARG A 118 -5.93 -15.56 10.76
N ASP A 119 -7.22 -15.38 11.05
CA ASP A 119 -8.32 -15.40 10.08
C ASP A 119 -8.91 -14.00 9.81
N ASP A 120 -8.22 -12.92 10.18
CA ASP A 120 -8.65 -11.55 9.87
C ASP A 120 -8.22 -11.16 8.43
N LEU A 121 -9.20 -10.87 7.57
CA LEU A 121 -8.93 -10.49 6.19
C LEU A 121 -8.07 -9.22 6.06
N ARG A 122 -8.17 -8.28 7.02
CA ARG A 122 -7.36 -7.06 7.02
C ARG A 122 -5.90 -7.40 7.26
N TYR A 123 -5.62 -8.34 8.15
CA TYR A 123 -4.27 -8.83 8.42
C TYR A 123 -3.69 -9.59 7.22
N LEU A 124 -4.50 -10.46 6.60
CA LEU A 124 -4.10 -11.13 5.36
C LEU A 124 -3.75 -10.12 4.26
N LYS A 125 -4.52 -9.05 4.09
CA LYS A 125 -4.20 -7.99 3.11
C LYS A 125 -2.84 -7.35 3.36
N VAL A 126 -2.46 -7.11 4.62
CA VAL A 126 -1.12 -6.61 4.97
C VAL A 126 -0.04 -7.60 4.53
N TRP A 127 -0.22 -8.90 4.79
CA TRP A 127 0.71 -9.94 4.34
C TRP A 127 0.86 -10.03 2.82
N LEU A 128 -0.26 -9.94 2.09
CA LEU A 128 -0.24 -10.00 0.62
C LEU A 128 0.43 -8.75 0.02
N GLU A 129 0.15 -7.57 0.57
CA GLU A 129 0.87 -6.35 0.19
C GLU A 129 2.37 -6.45 0.55
N TYR A 130 2.72 -7.05 1.69
CA TYR A 130 4.12 -7.29 2.05
C TYR A 130 4.82 -8.22 1.04
N ALA A 131 4.15 -9.32 0.65
CA ALA A 131 4.67 -10.26 -0.35
C ALA A 131 4.96 -9.59 -1.69
N GLU A 132 4.08 -8.70 -2.16
CA GLU A 132 4.27 -7.92 -3.39
C GLU A 132 5.45 -6.94 -3.35
N ASN A 133 5.97 -6.62 -2.16
CA ASN A 133 7.12 -5.74 -1.98
C ASN A 133 8.40 -6.50 -1.59
N CYS A 134 8.34 -7.83 -1.47
CA CYS A 134 9.50 -8.68 -1.19
C CYS A 134 10.12 -9.20 -2.49
N VAL A 135 11.44 -9.39 -2.48
CA VAL A 135 12.16 -10.00 -3.63
C VAL A 135 11.70 -11.44 -3.85
N ASP A 136 11.52 -12.19 -2.77
CA ASP A 136 11.03 -13.57 -2.82
C ASP A 136 9.70 -13.71 -2.06
N ALA A 137 8.60 -13.50 -2.78
CA ALA A 137 7.26 -13.67 -2.22
C ALA A 137 6.93 -15.14 -1.88
N GLN A 138 7.66 -16.12 -2.44
CA GLN A 138 7.45 -17.55 -2.15
C GLN A 138 7.72 -17.86 -0.67
N VAL A 139 8.71 -17.21 -0.07
CA VAL A 139 9.00 -17.33 1.37
C VAL A 139 7.81 -16.86 2.20
N ILE A 140 7.15 -15.77 1.80
CA ILE A 140 5.99 -15.23 2.51
C ILE A 140 4.81 -16.20 2.42
N TYR A 141 4.47 -16.71 1.23
CA TYR A 141 3.39 -17.70 1.11
C TYR A 141 3.68 -18.99 1.89
N SER A 142 4.94 -19.44 1.91
CA SER A 142 5.35 -20.60 2.70
C SER A 142 5.17 -20.35 4.20
N PHE A 143 5.49 -19.14 4.68
CA PHE A 143 5.28 -18.74 6.07
C PHE A 143 3.79 -18.69 6.42
N LEU A 144 2.96 -18.10 5.58
CA LEU A 144 1.50 -18.06 5.75
C LEU A 144 0.92 -19.48 5.83
N ASP A 145 1.38 -20.37 4.96
CA ASP A 145 0.94 -21.76 4.95
C ASP A 145 1.34 -22.48 6.25
N ALA A 146 2.60 -22.38 6.66
CA ALA A 146 3.10 -23.03 7.87
C ALA A 146 2.38 -22.55 9.16
N ASN A 147 2.00 -21.27 9.21
CA ASN A 147 1.34 -20.66 10.38
C ASN A 147 -0.19 -20.63 10.29
N GLY A 148 -0.78 -21.18 9.22
CA GLY A 148 -2.24 -21.23 9.08
C GLY A 148 -2.89 -19.85 8.89
N ILE A 149 -2.15 -18.83 8.42
CA ILE A 149 -2.65 -17.46 8.31
C ILE A 149 -3.43 -17.30 7.02
N GLY A 150 -4.68 -16.82 7.12
CA GLY A 150 -5.51 -16.46 5.98
C GLY A 150 -6.06 -17.63 5.15
N LYS A 151 -5.90 -18.87 5.62
CA LYS A 151 -6.33 -20.09 4.90
C LYS A 151 -7.84 -20.23 4.75
N THR A 152 -8.62 -19.42 5.47
CA THR A 152 -10.08 -19.33 5.36
C THR A 152 -10.53 -18.35 4.27
N HIS A 153 -9.60 -17.59 3.67
CA HIS A 153 -9.92 -16.55 2.69
C HIS A 153 -9.47 -16.93 1.28
N SER A 154 -10.38 -16.83 0.32
CA SER A 154 -10.09 -17.04 -1.11
C SER A 154 -8.95 -16.15 -1.63
N GLN A 155 -8.79 -14.95 -1.06
CA GLN A 155 -7.77 -13.99 -1.45
C GLN A 155 -6.34 -14.53 -1.27
N TYR A 156 -6.11 -15.40 -0.26
CA TYR A 156 -4.83 -16.08 -0.08
C TYR A 156 -4.51 -16.97 -1.29
N TYR A 157 -5.45 -17.85 -1.65
CA TYR A 157 -5.27 -18.81 -2.75
C TYR A 157 -5.14 -18.11 -4.10
N ILE A 158 -5.95 -17.09 -4.36
CA ILE A 158 -5.89 -16.32 -5.60
C ILE A 158 -4.53 -15.63 -5.72
N SER A 159 -4.07 -14.93 -4.67
CA SER A 159 -2.80 -14.20 -4.69
C SER A 159 -1.61 -15.14 -4.85
N TYR A 160 -1.64 -16.29 -4.18
CA TYR A 160 -0.57 -17.29 -4.28
C TYR A 160 -0.54 -17.96 -5.67
N ALA A 161 -1.70 -18.32 -6.21
CA ALA A 161 -1.78 -18.87 -7.57
C ALA A 161 -1.26 -17.88 -8.61
N LEU A 162 -1.67 -16.60 -8.54
CA LEU A 162 -1.16 -15.55 -9.44
C LEU A 162 0.36 -15.37 -9.35
N HIS A 163 0.93 -15.46 -8.14
CA HIS A 163 2.38 -15.43 -7.97
C HIS A 163 3.05 -16.63 -8.65
N LEU A 164 2.51 -17.84 -8.48
CA LEU A 164 3.04 -19.04 -9.15
C LEU A 164 2.93 -18.93 -10.68
N GLU A 165 1.81 -18.42 -11.18
CA GLU A 165 1.60 -18.17 -12.61
C GLU A 165 2.60 -17.17 -13.18
N SER A 166 2.87 -16.05 -12.49
CA SER A 166 3.89 -15.06 -12.90
C SER A 166 5.30 -15.65 -12.96
N ASN A 167 5.55 -16.76 -12.23
CA ASN A 167 6.80 -17.52 -12.24
C ASN A 167 6.74 -18.75 -13.18
N ASN A 168 5.78 -18.81 -14.10
CA ASN A 168 5.54 -19.92 -15.03
C ASN A 168 5.26 -21.29 -14.37
N LYS A 169 4.85 -21.31 -13.10
CA LYS A 169 4.50 -22.53 -12.34
C LYS A 169 3.00 -22.84 -12.42
N LEU A 170 2.46 -22.93 -13.64
CA LEU A 170 1.01 -23.03 -13.89
C LEU A 170 0.32 -24.22 -13.20
N LYS A 171 0.97 -25.39 -13.19
CA LYS A 171 0.42 -26.60 -12.53
C LYS A 171 0.22 -26.38 -11.04
N LEU A 172 1.24 -25.83 -10.37
CA LEU A 172 1.18 -25.52 -8.93
C LEU A 172 0.15 -24.42 -8.66
N GLY A 173 0.05 -23.40 -9.51
CA GLY A 173 -0.99 -22.37 -9.40
C GLY A 173 -2.39 -22.96 -9.41
N ASN A 174 -2.66 -23.88 -10.35
CA ASN A 174 -3.95 -24.59 -10.43
C ASN A 174 -4.20 -25.49 -9.21
N GLU A 175 -3.19 -26.17 -8.68
CA GLU A 175 -3.30 -26.96 -7.44
C GLU A 175 -3.69 -26.08 -6.24
N ILE A 176 -3.08 -24.89 -6.11
CA ILE A 176 -3.42 -23.93 -5.06
C ILE A 176 -4.86 -23.42 -5.19
N LEU A 177 -5.35 -23.15 -6.41
CA LEU A 177 -6.74 -22.76 -6.63
C LEU A 177 -7.71 -23.87 -6.25
N ASN A 178 -7.45 -25.12 -6.68
CA ASN A 178 -8.28 -26.27 -6.31
C ASN A 178 -8.27 -26.54 -4.80
N LEU A 179 -7.12 -26.35 -4.15
CA LEU A 179 -7.02 -26.39 -2.69
C LEU A 179 -7.93 -25.33 -2.06
N GLY A 180 -7.95 -24.10 -2.58
CA GLY A 180 -8.83 -23.03 -2.10
C GLY A 180 -10.32 -23.35 -2.29
N ILE A 181 -10.71 -24.03 -3.39
CA ILE A 181 -12.09 -24.45 -3.66
C ILE A 181 -12.56 -25.58 -2.73
N SER A 182 -11.64 -26.44 -2.30
CA SER A 182 -11.94 -27.61 -1.47
C SER A 182 -12.01 -27.32 0.04
N ARG A 183 -11.82 -26.05 0.44
CA ARG A 183 -11.89 -25.60 1.84
C ARG A 183 -13.11 -24.73 2.09
#